data_AF-A0A7Y3G516-F1
#
_entry.id   AF-A0A7Y3G516-F1
#
_cell.length_a   1.000
_cell.length_b   1.000
_cell.length_c   1.000
_cell.angle_alpha   90.00
_cell.angle_beta   90.00
_cell.angle_gamma   90.00
#
_symmetry.space_group_name_H-M   'P 1'
#
loop_
_entity.id
_entity.type
_entity.pdbx_description
1 polymer ?
#
loop_
_entity_poly.entity_id
_entity_poly.type
_entity_poly.pdbx_seq_one_letter_code
_entity_poly.pdbx_strand_id
1 'polypeptide(L)'
;MNYISVENIWKSYGELSLFKNLSFSIHKDQKIALIAKNGSGKTSLLNILAEKDQPDNGEVVKRKGLKISFLAQEPELNSEATIEETIFTGDNDILKIIHNYEKALVHPEDERTYQKAFEQMEVHNAWDFETQYKQMLFKLNLDKLQTKVSALSGGQKKRLALAQVLLNNPDILILDEPTNHLDLEMIEWLENYFKNEKITLFMVTHDRYFLERVCNEIIELDNGNLYSYRGNYSYYLDKKEARLSLEATETNKAKQLYKKELNWMRRQPKARTTKSKSRISDFTEIKQRAHQRRSDHVVQLELNMERLGSKIVEFHNVGHAFDEKQILDKFNYVFKKGERIGIIGKNGSGKTTFLNILTGSINAQTGKVIIGETVKYGYYTQSGIMIKEGQKVIDVIKEFGDYIPLKKGRQISAQQLLERFLFNRKKQYDFVSKLSGGELKRLYLCTVLIQNPNFLILDEPTNDLDVVTLNVLENFLLDFPGCLIVVSHDRYFMDKIVDHLFVFKGNAIIEDFPGNYSDYRVYEDSQPKIDKTIAKKEKKNWKKDDAVRLTYNEQKELNAIESKIRSLEKDKKEIQDKFNDASLTTDEINELSNQLKKILDTIEAKEERWFELSSKIED
;
A
#
# COMPACT_ATOMS: atom_id res chain seq x y z
N MET A 1 18.69 16.77 -18.85
CA MET A 1 18.07 17.11 -20.16
C MET A 1 16.60 17.43 -19.92
N ASN A 2 16.07 18.56 -20.41
CA ASN A 2 14.66 18.90 -20.22
C ASN A 2 13.78 18.17 -21.24
N TYR A 3 12.68 17.59 -20.77
CA TYR A 3 11.73 16.83 -21.57
C TYR A 3 10.41 17.58 -21.77
N ILE A 4 9.81 18.07 -20.68
CA ILE A 4 8.56 18.85 -20.70
C ILE A 4 8.76 20.09 -19.83
N SER A 5 8.40 21.26 -20.37
CA SER A 5 8.22 22.49 -19.60
C SER A 5 6.74 22.84 -19.55
N VAL A 6 6.22 23.06 -18.35
CA VAL A 6 4.87 23.57 -18.11
C VAL A 6 5.01 25.01 -17.65
N GLU A 7 4.38 25.94 -18.36
CA GLU A 7 4.50 27.38 -18.09
C GLU A 7 3.13 28.02 -17.87
N ASN A 8 2.91 28.50 -16.65
CA ASN A 8 1.77 29.30 -16.21
C ASN A 8 0.40 28.72 -16.58
N ILE A 9 0.24 27.40 -16.53
CA ILE A 9 -1.01 26.78 -16.98
C ILE A 9 -2.18 27.09 -16.03
N TRP A 10 -3.35 27.30 -16.63
CA TRP A 10 -4.63 27.48 -15.93
C TRP A 10 -5.65 26.45 -16.41
N LYS A 11 -6.49 25.98 -15.47
CA LYS A 11 -7.67 25.18 -15.82
C LYS A 11 -8.83 25.50 -14.89
N SER A 12 -10.00 25.64 -15.49
CA SER A 12 -11.27 25.93 -14.82
C SER A 12 -12.41 25.10 -15.42
N TYR A 13 -13.32 24.63 -14.56
CA TYR A 13 -14.57 24.01 -14.98
C TYR A 13 -15.73 24.84 -14.43
N GLY A 14 -16.39 25.59 -15.31
CA GLY A 14 -17.42 26.57 -14.91
C GLY A 14 -16.84 27.63 -13.97
N GLU A 15 -17.46 27.82 -12.81
CA GLU A 15 -16.98 28.78 -11.79
C GLU A 15 -15.83 28.23 -10.93
N LEU A 16 -15.56 26.93 -10.99
CA LEU A 16 -14.55 26.28 -10.15
C LEU A 16 -13.20 26.27 -10.87
N SER A 17 -12.29 27.13 -10.42
CA SER A 17 -10.90 27.08 -10.85
C SER A 17 -10.16 25.97 -10.11
N LEU A 18 -9.62 25.00 -10.85
CA LEU A 18 -8.88 23.88 -10.29
C LEU A 18 -7.48 24.33 -9.84
N PHE A 19 -6.76 24.99 -10.74
CA PHE A 19 -5.43 25.52 -10.48
C PHE A 19 -5.12 26.73 -11.37
N LYS A 20 -4.19 27.57 -10.90
CA LYS A 20 -3.79 28.82 -11.53
C LYS A 20 -2.27 28.99 -11.45
N ASN A 21 -1.66 29.43 -12.55
CA ASN A 21 -0.24 29.78 -12.66
C ASN A 21 0.68 28.62 -12.25
N LEU A 22 0.39 27.41 -12.74
CA LEU A 22 1.27 26.27 -12.47
C LEU A 22 2.45 26.28 -13.44
N SER A 23 3.67 26.23 -12.90
CA SER A 23 4.90 26.19 -13.67
C SER A 23 5.87 25.18 -13.07
N PHE A 24 6.32 24.22 -13.86
CA PHE A 24 7.32 23.20 -13.48
C PHE A 24 7.95 22.56 -14.72
N SER A 25 9.07 21.87 -14.55
CA SER A 25 9.75 21.15 -15.62
C SER A 25 9.98 19.69 -15.25
N ILE A 26 9.92 18.82 -16.25
CA ILE A 26 10.23 17.41 -16.14
C ILE A 26 11.51 17.15 -16.92
N HIS A 27 12.55 16.69 -16.22
CA HIS A 27 13.83 16.32 -16.81
C HIS A 27 13.95 14.80 -16.98
N LYS A 28 14.81 14.41 -17.93
CA LYS A 28 15.19 13.01 -18.15
C LYS A 28 15.62 12.32 -16.84
N ASP A 29 15.15 11.09 -16.65
CA ASP A 29 15.44 10.19 -15.52
C ASP A 29 14.89 10.69 -14.16
N GLN A 30 14.03 11.71 -14.17
CA GLN A 30 13.31 12.13 -12.96
C GLN A 30 12.11 11.23 -12.68
N LYS A 31 11.90 10.93 -11.40
CA LYS A 31 10.77 10.15 -10.89
C LYS A 31 9.99 11.04 -9.95
N ILE A 32 9.04 11.75 -10.54
CA ILE A 32 8.27 12.81 -9.91
C ILE A 32 6.94 12.26 -9.43
N ALA A 33 6.58 12.56 -8.18
CA ALA A 33 5.24 12.33 -7.67
C ALA A 33 4.49 13.63 -7.43
N LEU A 34 3.23 13.67 -7.85
CA LEU A 34 2.31 14.76 -7.54
C LEU A 34 1.42 14.39 -6.35
N ILE A 35 1.56 15.15 -5.26
CA ILE A 35 0.73 15.04 -4.07
C ILE A 35 -0.24 16.22 -4.03
N ALA A 36 -1.53 15.92 -3.97
CA ALA A 36 -2.56 16.94 -3.81
C ALA A 36 -3.79 16.40 -3.08
N LYS A 37 -4.66 17.31 -2.63
CA LYS A 37 -5.97 16.95 -2.06
C LYS A 37 -6.93 16.47 -3.16
N ASN A 38 -7.91 15.64 -2.80
CA ASN A 38 -8.94 15.25 -3.76
C ASN A 38 -9.72 16.47 -4.27
N GLY A 39 -9.99 16.50 -5.58
CA GLY A 39 -10.66 17.63 -6.24
C GLY A 39 -9.77 18.84 -6.58
N SER A 40 -8.45 18.74 -6.40
CA SER A 40 -7.51 19.81 -6.80
C SER A 40 -7.14 19.81 -8.29
N GLY A 41 -7.70 18.91 -9.10
CA GLY A 41 -7.42 18.81 -10.54
C GLY A 41 -6.24 17.93 -10.94
N LYS A 42 -5.84 16.93 -10.12
CA LYS A 42 -4.72 16.01 -10.44
C LYS A 42 -4.90 15.33 -11.80
N THR A 43 -6.02 14.66 -12.01
CA THR A 43 -6.33 13.96 -13.27
C THR A 43 -6.40 14.93 -14.44
N SER A 44 -6.93 16.14 -14.25
CA SER A 44 -6.90 17.18 -15.27
C SER A 44 -5.47 17.60 -15.64
N LEU A 45 -4.57 17.72 -14.66
CA LEU A 45 -3.16 18.01 -14.91
C LEU A 45 -2.48 16.88 -15.69
N LEU A 46 -2.73 15.61 -15.30
CA LEU A 46 -2.20 14.45 -16.02
C LEU A 46 -2.71 14.38 -17.46
N ASN A 47 -4.00 14.65 -17.68
CA ASN A 47 -4.60 14.69 -19.02
C ASN A 47 -3.98 15.78 -19.90
N ILE A 48 -3.67 16.96 -19.32
CA ILE A 48 -2.96 18.03 -20.03
C ILE A 48 -1.53 17.59 -20.39
N LEU A 49 -0.80 16.97 -19.47
CA LEU A 49 0.55 16.44 -19.73
C LEU A 49 0.56 15.30 -20.76
N ALA A 50 -0.52 14.51 -20.81
CA ALA A 50 -0.71 13.40 -21.75
C ALA A 50 -1.36 13.83 -23.09
N GLU A 51 -1.55 15.14 -23.33
CA GLU A 51 -2.16 15.70 -24.55
C GLU A 51 -3.61 15.26 -24.81
N LYS A 52 -4.29 14.74 -23.80
CA LYS A 52 -5.73 14.39 -23.86
C LYS A 52 -6.64 15.59 -23.60
N ASP A 53 -6.10 16.64 -22.98
CA ASP A 53 -6.81 17.89 -22.68
C ASP A 53 -5.87 19.08 -22.92
N GLN A 54 -6.45 20.26 -23.10
CA GLN A 54 -5.69 21.51 -23.29
C GLN A 54 -5.88 22.44 -22.07
N PRO A 55 -4.85 23.19 -21.68
CA PRO A 55 -4.99 24.22 -20.66
C PRO A 55 -5.81 25.40 -21.21
N ASP A 56 -6.52 26.11 -20.33
CA ASP A 56 -7.29 27.31 -20.72
C ASP A 56 -6.37 28.52 -20.97
N ASN A 57 -5.19 28.52 -20.32
CA ASN A 57 -4.14 29.53 -20.47
C ASN A 57 -2.78 28.88 -20.16
N GLY A 58 -1.68 29.53 -20.57
CA GLY A 58 -0.33 28.99 -20.49
C GLY A 58 -0.02 27.96 -21.58
N GLU A 59 1.15 27.37 -21.52
CA GLU A 59 1.59 26.38 -22.51
C GLU A 59 2.35 25.21 -21.89
N VAL A 60 2.29 24.07 -22.57
CA VAL A 60 3.08 22.88 -22.27
C VAL A 60 3.99 22.61 -23.46
N VAL A 61 5.28 22.85 -23.28
CA VAL A 61 6.30 22.69 -24.31
C VAL A 61 7.01 21.37 -24.10
N LYS A 62 6.83 20.43 -25.03
CA LYS A 62 7.54 19.15 -25.05
C LYS A 62 8.70 19.16 -26.04
N ARG A 63 9.73 18.39 -25.73
CA ARG A 63 10.80 18.10 -26.69
C ARG A 63 10.24 17.26 -27.85
N LYS A 64 10.61 17.61 -29.09
CA LYS A 64 10.19 16.87 -30.29
C LYS A 64 10.69 15.42 -30.25
N GLY A 65 9.82 14.49 -30.66
CA GLY A 65 10.13 13.07 -30.78
C GLY A 65 9.98 12.23 -29.51
N LEU A 66 9.52 12.83 -28.40
CA LEU A 66 9.26 12.09 -27.15
C LEU A 66 8.04 11.18 -27.27
N LYS A 67 8.20 9.92 -26.83
CA LYS A 67 7.09 8.97 -26.65
C LYS A 67 6.54 9.10 -25.23
N ILE A 68 5.29 9.53 -25.11
CA ILE A 68 4.59 9.65 -23.83
C ILE A 68 3.56 8.52 -23.76
N SER A 69 3.56 7.76 -22.66
CA SER A 69 2.46 6.82 -22.37
C SER A 69 1.76 7.20 -21.09
N PHE A 70 0.44 7.05 -21.09
CA PHE A 70 -0.43 7.46 -20.00
C PHE A 70 -1.30 6.30 -19.51
N LEU A 71 -1.22 5.99 -18.23
CA LEU A 71 -2.13 5.08 -17.54
C LEU A 71 -3.17 5.92 -16.77
N ALA A 72 -4.41 5.91 -17.25
CA ALA A 72 -5.53 6.54 -16.57
C ALA A 72 -6.00 5.70 -15.36
N GLN A 73 -6.69 6.36 -14.42
CA GLN A 73 -7.25 5.71 -13.22
C GLN A 73 -8.22 4.57 -13.60
N GLU A 74 -9.11 4.84 -14.55
CA GLU A 74 -9.99 3.86 -15.18
C GLU A 74 -9.53 3.65 -16.63
N PRO A 75 -8.88 2.52 -16.96
CA PRO A 75 -8.36 2.30 -18.29
C PRO A 75 -9.49 2.01 -19.29
N GLU A 76 -9.49 2.75 -20.39
CA GLU A 76 -10.37 2.52 -21.54
C GLU A 76 -9.81 1.37 -22.39
N LEU A 77 -10.35 0.17 -22.20
CA LEU A 77 -9.98 -1.02 -22.96
C LEU A 77 -11.18 -1.53 -23.77
N ASN A 78 -10.93 -2.01 -24.98
CA ASN A 78 -11.98 -2.62 -25.79
C ASN A 78 -12.47 -3.91 -25.10
N SER A 79 -13.75 -3.92 -24.71
CA SER A 79 -14.34 -5.02 -23.95
C SER A 79 -14.52 -6.31 -24.76
N GLU A 80 -14.55 -6.21 -26.09
CA GLU A 80 -14.72 -7.36 -26.97
C GLU A 80 -13.39 -8.07 -27.32
N ALA A 81 -12.29 -7.34 -27.23
CA ALA A 81 -10.96 -7.84 -27.55
C ALA A 81 -10.46 -8.85 -26.50
N THR A 82 -9.56 -9.73 -26.90
CA THR A 82 -8.80 -10.60 -25.98
C THR A 82 -7.65 -9.83 -25.31
N ILE A 83 -7.09 -10.40 -24.23
CA ILE A 83 -5.87 -9.85 -23.59
C ILE A 83 -4.75 -9.69 -24.64
N GLU A 84 -4.55 -10.71 -25.47
CA GLU A 84 -3.55 -10.74 -26.52
C GLU A 84 -3.81 -9.65 -27.56
N GLU A 85 -5.02 -9.61 -28.13
CA GLU A 85 -5.41 -8.59 -29.10
C GLU A 85 -5.25 -7.18 -28.55
N THR A 86 -5.55 -6.96 -27.27
CA THR A 86 -5.42 -5.63 -26.65
C THR A 86 -3.96 -5.12 -26.66
N ILE A 87 -3.00 -6.02 -26.46
CA ILE A 87 -1.57 -5.69 -26.56
C ILE A 87 -1.22 -5.42 -28.03
N PHE A 88 -1.71 -6.24 -28.95
CA PHE A 88 -1.48 -6.08 -30.38
C PHE A 88 -2.14 -4.84 -30.99
N THR A 89 -3.19 -4.32 -30.37
CA THR A 89 -3.88 -3.09 -30.78
C THR A 89 -3.15 -1.83 -30.27
N GLY A 90 -2.17 -1.98 -29.38
CA GLY A 90 -1.36 -0.86 -28.90
C GLY A 90 -0.58 -0.20 -30.04
N ASP A 91 -0.40 1.12 -29.94
CA ASP A 91 0.36 1.91 -30.91
C ASP A 91 1.88 1.69 -30.73
N ASN A 92 2.32 0.44 -30.89
CA ASN A 92 3.69 0.02 -30.72
C ASN A 92 4.36 -0.13 -32.09
N ASP A 93 5.45 0.60 -32.30
CA ASP A 93 6.20 0.53 -33.56
C ASP A 93 6.77 -0.87 -33.82
N ILE A 94 7.12 -1.62 -32.77
CA ILE A 94 7.64 -2.99 -32.88
C ILE A 94 6.57 -3.92 -33.45
N LEU A 95 5.31 -3.77 -33.04
CA LEU A 95 4.21 -4.58 -33.57
C LEU A 95 3.95 -4.32 -35.05
N LYS A 96 4.08 -3.06 -35.49
CA LYS A 96 3.99 -2.71 -36.91
C LYS A 96 5.12 -3.36 -37.71
N ILE A 97 6.32 -3.43 -37.15
CA ILE A 97 7.49 -4.10 -37.76
C ILE A 97 7.23 -5.61 -37.89
N ILE A 98 6.76 -6.27 -36.82
CA ILE A 98 6.42 -7.69 -36.82
C ILE A 98 5.34 -7.99 -37.87
N HIS A 99 4.27 -7.20 -37.91
CA HIS A 99 3.20 -7.36 -38.90
C HIS A 99 3.68 -7.16 -40.34
N ASN A 100 4.57 -6.20 -40.57
CA ASN A 100 5.17 -5.98 -41.89
C ASN A 100 6.05 -7.15 -42.32
N TYR A 101 6.78 -7.77 -41.38
CA TYR A 101 7.55 -8.98 -41.62
C TYR A 101 6.65 -10.18 -41.94
N GLU A 102 5.59 -10.41 -41.16
CA GLU A 102 4.61 -11.48 -41.42
C GLU A 102 3.96 -11.33 -42.80
N LYS A 103 3.58 -10.11 -43.20
CA LYS A 103 3.07 -9.83 -44.55
C LYS A 103 4.09 -10.11 -45.64
N ALA A 104 5.35 -9.73 -45.44
CA ALA A 104 6.42 -10.00 -46.39
C ALA A 104 6.68 -11.52 -46.53
N LEU A 105 6.43 -12.30 -45.48
CA LEU A 105 6.55 -13.76 -45.49
C LEU A 105 5.50 -14.47 -46.37
N VAL A 106 4.32 -13.86 -46.54
CA VAL A 106 3.24 -14.38 -47.41
C VAL A 106 3.57 -14.24 -48.90
N HIS A 107 4.44 -13.28 -49.26
CA HIS A 107 4.93 -13.07 -50.62
C HIS A 107 6.47 -13.06 -50.69
N PRO A 108 7.13 -14.22 -50.51
CA PRO A 108 8.60 -14.31 -50.48
C PRO A 108 9.29 -13.88 -51.79
N GLU A 109 8.53 -13.84 -52.89
CA GLU A 109 8.98 -13.46 -54.24
C GLU A 109 9.46 -12.00 -54.31
N ASP A 110 8.98 -11.13 -53.41
CA ASP A 110 9.41 -9.73 -53.30
C ASP A 110 10.60 -9.59 -52.33
N GLU A 111 11.77 -9.99 -52.81
CA GLU A 111 13.03 -9.99 -52.05
C GLU A 111 13.34 -8.63 -51.39
N ARG A 112 13.01 -7.52 -52.06
CA ARG A 112 13.30 -6.17 -51.54
C ARG A 112 12.43 -5.83 -50.33
N THR A 113 11.17 -6.22 -50.35
CA THR A 113 10.23 -5.96 -49.24
C THR A 113 10.54 -6.87 -48.06
N TYR A 114 10.85 -8.15 -48.32
CA TYR A 114 11.30 -9.10 -47.30
C TYR A 114 12.58 -8.65 -46.60
N GLN A 115 13.61 -8.28 -47.37
CA GLN A 115 14.90 -7.89 -46.81
C GLN A 115 14.80 -6.61 -45.96
N LYS A 116 14.02 -5.62 -46.39
CA LYS A 116 13.73 -4.43 -45.57
C LYS A 116 13.00 -4.77 -44.28
N ALA A 117 12.00 -5.64 -44.32
CA ALA A 117 11.26 -6.03 -43.12
C ALA A 117 12.15 -6.83 -42.15
N PHE A 118 13.00 -7.72 -42.66
CA PHE A 118 13.98 -8.47 -41.87
C PHE A 118 15.01 -7.54 -41.20
N GLU A 119 15.56 -6.58 -41.94
CA GLU A 119 16.48 -5.58 -41.37
C GLU A 119 15.81 -4.76 -40.26
N GLN A 120 14.53 -4.39 -40.42
CA GLN A 120 13.79 -3.67 -39.38
C GLN A 120 13.56 -4.55 -38.13
N MET A 121 13.31 -5.85 -38.29
CA MET A 121 13.20 -6.79 -37.16
C MET A 121 14.51 -6.88 -36.37
N GLU A 122 15.66 -6.96 -37.06
CA GLU A 122 17.00 -6.99 -36.46
C GLU A 122 17.33 -5.67 -35.74
N VAL A 123 17.16 -4.52 -36.41
CA VAL A 123 17.50 -3.19 -35.87
C VAL A 123 16.72 -2.89 -34.58
N HIS A 124 15.46 -3.30 -34.52
CA HIS A 124 14.59 -3.07 -33.37
C HIS A 124 14.55 -4.24 -32.38
N ASN A 125 15.37 -5.27 -32.59
CA ASN A 125 15.39 -6.51 -31.81
C ASN A 125 13.98 -7.09 -31.57
N ALA A 126 13.14 -7.05 -32.61
CA ALA A 126 11.72 -7.36 -32.53
C ALA A 126 11.45 -8.87 -32.32
N TRP A 127 12.43 -9.73 -32.56
CA TRP A 127 12.36 -11.17 -32.30
C TRP A 127 12.10 -11.50 -30.84
N ASP A 128 12.71 -10.75 -29.92
CA ASP A 128 12.55 -10.97 -28.48
C ASP A 128 11.22 -10.44 -27.95
N PHE A 129 10.49 -9.64 -28.73
CA PHE A 129 9.26 -8.98 -28.30
C PHE A 129 8.21 -9.99 -27.82
N GLU A 130 8.05 -11.11 -28.53
CA GLU A 130 7.06 -12.14 -28.17
C GLU A 130 7.35 -12.73 -26.79
N THR A 131 8.61 -13.04 -26.54
CA THR A 131 9.08 -13.57 -25.25
C THR A 131 8.94 -12.51 -24.16
N GLN A 132 9.28 -11.25 -24.45
CA GLN A 132 9.21 -10.14 -23.50
C GLN A 132 7.77 -9.85 -23.06
N TYR A 133 6.80 -9.76 -23.98
CA TYR A 133 5.41 -9.50 -23.59
C TYR A 133 4.82 -10.68 -22.82
N LYS A 134 5.12 -11.93 -23.22
CA LYS A 134 4.66 -13.12 -22.47
C LYS A 134 5.22 -13.15 -21.06
N GLN A 135 6.51 -12.85 -20.89
CA GLN A 135 7.13 -12.74 -19.57
C GLN A 135 6.52 -11.61 -18.73
N MET A 136 6.24 -10.45 -19.34
CA MET A 136 5.61 -9.33 -18.65
C MET A 136 4.21 -9.69 -18.17
N LEU A 137 3.38 -10.29 -19.03
CA LEU A 137 2.04 -10.73 -18.69
C LEU A 137 2.03 -11.80 -17.60
N PHE A 138 2.95 -12.76 -17.68
CA PHE A 138 3.11 -13.78 -16.64
C PHE A 138 3.45 -13.16 -15.28
N LYS A 139 4.40 -12.22 -15.25
CA LYS A 139 4.72 -11.47 -14.02
C LYS A 139 3.52 -10.67 -13.49
N LEU A 140 2.66 -10.18 -14.38
CA LEU A 140 1.41 -9.49 -14.03
C LEU A 140 0.24 -10.44 -13.67
N ASN A 141 0.48 -11.76 -13.60
CA ASN A 141 -0.51 -12.80 -13.37
C ASN A 141 -1.66 -12.80 -14.41
N LEU A 142 -1.31 -12.60 -15.68
CA LEU A 142 -2.21 -12.62 -16.83
C LEU A 142 -1.90 -13.79 -17.77
N ASP A 143 -2.11 -15.01 -17.27
CA ASP A 143 -1.69 -16.24 -17.99
C ASP A 143 -2.63 -16.64 -19.14
N LYS A 144 -3.91 -16.23 -19.07
CA LYS A 144 -4.96 -16.64 -20.01
C LYS A 144 -5.16 -15.61 -21.13
N LEU A 145 -4.22 -15.56 -22.06
CA LEU A 145 -4.14 -14.58 -23.17
C LEU A 145 -5.41 -14.48 -24.03
N GLN A 146 -6.15 -15.57 -24.16
CA GLN A 146 -7.36 -15.66 -25.00
C GLN A 146 -8.64 -15.22 -24.27
N THR A 147 -8.53 -14.79 -23.01
CA THR A 147 -9.70 -14.31 -22.24
C THR A 147 -10.11 -12.92 -22.75
N LYS A 148 -11.42 -12.71 -22.93
CA LYS A 148 -11.98 -11.41 -23.29
C LYS A 148 -11.84 -10.40 -22.16
N VAL A 149 -11.59 -9.13 -22.50
CA VAL A 149 -11.46 -8.03 -21.54
C VAL A 149 -12.72 -7.84 -20.70
N SER A 150 -13.91 -8.09 -21.26
CA SER A 150 -15.19 -8.01 -20.51
C SER A 150 -15.27 -8.94 -19.31
N ALA A 151 -14.58 -10.08 -19.32
CA ALA A 151 -14.56 -11.05 -18.23
C ALA A 151 -13.52 -10.72 -17.14
N LEU A 152 -12.67 -9.72 -17.36
CA LEU A 152 -11.62 -9.34 -16.41
C LEU A 152 -12.18 -8.50 -15.27
N SER A 153 -11.69 -8.77 -14.06
CA SER A 153 -11.90 -7.90 -12.90
C SER A 153 -11.24 -6.53 -13.13
N GLY A 154 -11.69 -5.48 -12.42
CA GLY A 154 -11.10 -4.14 -12.53
C GLY A 154 -9.58 -4.13 -12.30
N GLY A 155 -9.09 -4.89 -11.31
CA GLY A 155 -7.65 -5.04 -11.06
C GLY A 155 -6.90 -5.73 -12.21
N GLN A 156 -7.49 -6.75 -12.85
CA GLN A 156 -6.91 -7.40 -14.03
C GLN A 156 -6.89 -6.47 -15.25
N LYS A 157 -7.97 -5.70 -15.48
CA LYS A 157 -8.01 -4.67 -16.54
C LYS A 157 -6.89 -3.65 -16.34
N LYS A 158 -6.67 -3.21 -15.11
CA LYS A 158 -5.59 -2.27 -14.78
C LYS A 158 -4.20 -2.86 -15.00
N ARG A 159 -3.99 -4.13 -14.64
CA ARG A 159 -2.74 -4.85 -14.94
C ARG A 159 -2.50 -4.95 -16.44
N LEU A 160 -3.54 -5.22 -17.23
CA LEU A 160 -3.44 -5.28 -18.69
C LEU A 160 -3.07 -3.91 -19.28
N ALA A 161 -3.72 -2.84 -18.84
CA ALA A 161 -3.40 -1.49 -19.27
C ALA A 161 -1.97 -1.08 -18.87
N LEU A 162 -1.53 -1.44 -17.67
CA LEU A 162 -0.14 -1.24 -17.23
C LEU A 162 0.83 -2.01 -18.12
N ALA A 163 0.54 -3.27 -18.47
CA ALA A 163 1.36 -4.07 -19.38
C ALA A 163 1.52 -3.37 -20.73
N GLN A 164 0.41 -2.93 -21.34
CA GLN A 164 0.39 -2.25 -22.62
C GLN A 164 1.24 -0.98 -22.61
N VAL A 165 1.08 -0.17 -21.56
CA VAL A 165 1.82 1.07 -21.38
C VAL A 165 3.33 0.84 -21.20
N LEU A 166 3.72 -0.19 -20.45
CA LEU A 166 5.14 -0.54 -20.23
C LEU A 166 5.79 -1.13 -21.49
N LEU A 167 5.06 -1.95 -22.26
CA LEU A 167 5.58 -2.60 -23.48
C LEU A 167 5.84 -1.61 -24.62
N ASN A 168 5.25 -0.42 -24.57
CA ASN A 168 5.47 0.63 -25.56
C ASN A 168 6.84 1.33 -25.43
N ASN A 169 7.65 0.99 -24.43
CA ASN A 169 8.96 1.59 -24.15
C ASN A 169 8.94 3.14 -24.22
N PRO A 170 8.13 3.82 -23.40
CA PRO A 170 8.00 5.28 -23.47
C PRO A 170 9.20 6.01 -22.87
N ASP A 171 9.49 7.21 -23.37
CA ASP A 171 10.48 8.12 -22.78
C ASP A 171 9.97 8.72 -21.47
N ILE A 172 8.65 8.99 -21.40
CA ILE A 172 7.95 9.52 -20.24
C ILE A 172 6.73 8.67 -19.96
N LEU A 173 6.64 8.22 -18.72
CA LEU A 173 5.51 7.47 -18.21
C LEU A 173 4.70 8.35 -17.27
N ILE A 174 3.41 8.50 -17.58
CA ILE A 174 2.45 9.24 -16.75
C ILE A 174 1.48 8.23 -16.13
N LEU A 175 1.39 8.15 -14.80
CA LEU A 175 0.54 7.19 -14.10
C LEU A 175 -0.43 7.88 -13.14
N ASP A 176 -1.74 7.59 -13.26
CA ASP A 176 -2.75 8.00 -12.28
C ASP A 176 -3.11 6.83 -11.34
N GLU A 177 -2.71 6.93 -10.07
CA GLU A 177 -2.92 5.96 -8.99
C GLU A 177 -2.58 4.50 -9.38
N PRO A 178 -1.36 4.20 -9.87
CA PRO A 178 -1.04 2.88 -10.43
C PRO A 178 -1.15 1.73 -9.43
N THR A 179 -0.98 2.00 -8.14
CA THR A 179 -1.00 1.00 -7.05
C THR A 179 -2.41 0.59 -6.63
N ASN A 180 -3.43 1.39 -6.93
CA ASN A 180 -4.80 1.10 -6.50
C ASN A 180 -5.35 -0.17 -7.16
N HIS A 181 -6.00 -1.03 -6.38
CA HIS A 181 -6.52 -2.35 -6.75
C HIS A 181 -5.47 -3.38 -7.20
N LEU A 182 -4.18 -3.14 -6.94
CA LEU A 182 -3.13 -4.14 -7.10
C LEU A 182 -2.96 -4.96 -5.81
N ASP A 183 -2.60 -6.22 -5.99
CA ASP A 183 -2.18 -7.06 -4.86
C ASP A 183 -0.80 -6.62 -4.39
N LEU A 184 -0.49 -6.91 -3.14
CA LEU A 184 0.77 -6.55 -2.52
C LEU A 184 2.02 -7.04 -3.29
N GLU A 185 2.04 -8.30 -3.72
CA GLU A 185 3.14 -8.85 -4.53
C GLU A 185 3.37 -8.05 -5.82
N MET A 186 2.28 -7.53 -6.42
CA MET A 186 2.34 -6.75 -7.65
C MET A 186 2.84 -5.33 -7.41
N ILE A 187 2.47 -4.73 -6.29
CA ILE A 187 2.97 -3.41 -5.88
C ILE A 187 4.50 -3.48 -5.71
N GLU A 188 4.99 -4.53 -5.05
CA GLU A 188 6.44 -4.74 -4.85
C GLU A 188 7.18 -5.02 -6.16
N TRP A 189 6.57 -5.81 -7.05
CA TRP A 189 7.12 -6.02 -8.39
C TRP A 189 7.27 -4.70 -9.14
N LEU A 190 6.22 -3.85 -9.11
CA LEU A 190 6.20 -2.57 -9.79
C LEU A 190 7.23 -1.59 -9.20
N GLU A 191 7.35 -1.58 -7.87
CA GLU A 191 8.37 -0.81 -7.14
C GLU A 191 9.79 -1.19 -7.60
N ASN A 192 10.08 -2.49 -7.65
CA ASN A 192 11.38 -2.99 -8.10
C ASN A 192 11.64 -2.71 -9.59
N TYR A 193 10.62 -2.83 -10.44
CA TYR A 193 10.70 -2.50 -11.85
C TYR A 193 11.11 -1.04 -12.03
N PHE A 194 10.37 -0.09 -11.44
CA PHE A 194 10.70 1.31 -11.58
C PHE A 194 11.98 1.71 -10.87
N LYS A 195 12.40 1.02 -9.80
CA LYS A 195 13.68 1.30 -9.14
C LYS A 195 14.86 1.02 -10.08
N ASN A 196 14.81 -0.10 -10.80
CA ASN A 196 15.90 -0.57 -11.66
C ASN A 196 15.90 0.08 -13.05
N GLU A 197 14.72 0.39 -13.58
CA GLU A 197 14.59 1.01 -14.91
C GLU A 197 14.94 2.51 -14.90
N LYS A 198 15.63 2.94 -15.97
CA LYS A 198 15.97 4.35 -16.23
C LYS A 198 14.88 5.03 -17.06
N ILE A 199 13.71 5.13 -16.46
CA ILE A 199 12.53 5.77 -17.06
C ILE A 199 12.22 7.10 -16.38
N THR A 200 11.74 8.08 -17.15
CA THR A 200 11.20 9.32 -16.60
C THR A 200 9.74 9.07 -16.21
N LEU A 201 9.42 9.25 -14.93
CA LEU A 201 8.12 8.92 -14.35
C LEU A 201 7.48 10.18 -13.79
N PHE A 202 6.22 10.43 -14.14
CA PHE A 202 5.36 11.41 -13.49
C PHE A 202 4.11 10.70 -12.99
N MET A 203 3.93 10.58 -11.69
CA MET A 203 2.81 9.81 -11.15
C MET A 203 2.04 10.53 -10.07
N VAL A 204 0.78 10.16 -9.94
CA VAL A 204 -0.06 10.46 -8.79
C VAL A 204 -0.24 9.15 -8.03
N THR A 205 0.13 9.11 -6.76
CA THR A 205 -0.16 7.94 -5.92
C THR A 205 -0.38 8.35 -4.47
N HIS A 206 -1.19 7.56 -3.78
CA HIS A 206 -1.37 7.62 -2.34
C HIS A 206 -0.50 6.61 -1.56
N ASP A 207 0.22 5.70 -2.23
CA ASP A 207 1.11 4.73 -1.56
C ASP A 207 2.42 5.40 -1.11
N ARG A 208 2.57 5.57 0.21
CA ARG A 208 3.70 6.27 0.83
C ARG A 208 5.02 5.51 0.70
N TYR A 209 5.00 4.17 0.77
CA TYR A 209 6.23 3.39 0.58
C TYR A 209 6.68 3.39 -0.86
N PHE A 210 5.73 3.38 -1.80
CA PHE A 210 6.05 3.53 -3.21
C PHE A 210 6.69 4.89 -3.50
N LEU A 211 6.13 5.98 -2.94
CA LEU A 211 6.72 7.32 -3.01
C LEU A 211 8.13 7.36 -2.41
N GLU A 212 8.31 6.72 -1.25
CA GLU A 212 9.59 6.72 -0.54
C GLU A 212 10.70 6.01 -1.32
N ARG A 213 10.37 4.91 -2.01
CA ARG A 213 11.37 4.04 -2.63
C ARG A 213 11.62 4.29 -4.11
N VAL A 214 10.63 4.82 -4.83
CA VAL A 214 10.70 5.04 -6.28
C VAL A 214 11.00 6.51 -6.63
N CYS A 215 10.42 7.46 -5.91
CA CYS A 215 10.50 8.88 -6.28
C CYS A 215 11.78 9.55 -5.78
N ASN A 216 12.25 10.50 -6.59
CA ASN A 216 13.37 11.38 -6.26
C ASN A 216 12.96 12.86 -6.16
N GLU A 217 11.74 13.19 -6.59
CA GLU A 217 11.18 14.53 -6.47
C GLU A 217 9.68 14.44 -6.17
N ILE A 218 9.21 15.27 -5.24
CA ILE A 218 7.80 15.37 -4.86
C ILE A 218 7.34 16.78 -5.14
N ILE A 219 6.24 16.87 -5.88
CA ILE A 219 5.55 18.10 -6.20
C ILE A 219 4.24 18.11 -5.42
N GLU A 220 4.09 19.07 -4.51
CA GLU A 220 2.86 19.26 -3.75
C GLU A 220 2.02 20.39 -4.37
N LEU A 221 0.76 20.12 -4.66
CA LEU A 221 -0.25 21.11 -5.00
C LEU A 221 -1.13 21.40 -3.77
N ASP A 222 -0.90 22.53 -3.11
CA ASP A 222 -1.71 23.01 -1.98
C ASP A 222 -2.28 24.41 -2.26
N ASN A 223 -3.61 24.53 -2.16
CA ASN A 223 -4.35 25.78 -2.39
C ASN A 223 -4.04 26.50 -3.72
N GLY A 224 -3.77 25.73 -4.78
CA GLY A 224 -3.45 26.27 -6.11
C GLY A 224 -1.99 26.66 -6.31
N ASN A 225 -1.14 26.52 -5.29
CA ASN A 225 0.30 26.73 -5.40
C ASN A 225 1.04 25.40 -5.50
N LEU A 226 2.08 25.36 -6.33
CA LEU A 226 2.98 24.22 -6.46
C LEU A 226 4.23 24.43 -5.61
N TYR A 227 4.64 23.38 -4.91
CA TYR A 227 5.85 23.32 -4.13
C TYR A 227 6.65 22.07 -4.51
N SER A 228 7.85 22.25 -5.03
CA SER A 228 8.72 21.14 -5.42
C SER A 228 9.76 20.84 -4.34
N TYR A 229 9.93 19.56 -4.05
CA TYR A 229 10.85 19.03 -3.05
C TYR A 229 11.72 17.96 -3.70
N ARG A 230 13.03 18.24 -3.81
CA ARG A 230 14.00 17.26 -4.32
C ARG A 230 14.41 16.34 -3.18
N GLY A 231 13.89 15.12 -3.17
CA GLY A 231 14.09 14.13 -2.12
C GLY A 231 12.99 13.06 -2.14
N ASN A 232 13.12 12.12 -1.20
CA ASN A 232 12.12 11.08 -0.93
C ASN A 232 10.91 11.64 -0.14
N TYR A 233 9.97 10.77 0.19
CA TYR A 233 8.73 11.14 0.88
C TYR A 233 8.98 11.63 2.31
N SER A 234 9.88 10.98 3.05
CA SER A 234 10.30 11.46 4.38
C SER A 234 10.87 12.87 4.35
N TYR A 235 11.76 13.18 3.38
CA TYR A 235 12.31 14.53 3.23
C TYR A 235 11.24 15.57 2.94
N TYR A 236 10.25 15.24 2.10
CA TYR A 236 9.10 16.10 1.85
C TYR A 236 8.32 16.39 3.14
N LEU A 237 8.05 15.39 3.97
CA LEU A 237 7.31 15.57 5.23
C LEU A 237 8.03 16.54 6.17
N ASP A 238 9.34 16.37 6.37
CA ASP A 238 10.15 17.24 7.24
C ASP A 238 10.16 18.68 6.73
N LYS A 239 10.37 18.87 5.42
CA LYS A 239 10.37 20.21 4.80
C LYS A 239 9.00 20.84 4.80
N LYS A 240 7.94 20.05 4.65
CA LYS A 240 6.56 20.53 4.75
C LYS A 240 6.25 21.00 6.17
N GLU A 241 6.62 20.23 7.20
CA GLU A 241 6.42 20.65 8.59
C GLU A 241 7.16 21.95 8.89
N ALA A 242 8.43 22.05 8.48
CA ALA A 242 9.21 23.28 8.60
C ALA A 242 8.52 24.46 7.91
N ARG A 243 8.01 24.28 6.67
CA ARG A 243 7.26 25.30 5.94
C ARG A 243 5.98 25.71 6.69
N LEU A 244 5.18 24.75 7.13
CA LEU A 244 3.95 25.01 7.87
C LEU A 244 4.22 25.79 9.17
N SER A 245 5.29 25.46 9.88
CA SER A 245 5.69 26.16 11.10
C SER A 245 6.08 27.63 10.82
N LEU A 246 6.86 27.88 9.76
CA LEU A 246 7.24 29.23 9.33
C LEU A 246 6.01 30.04 8.94
N GLU A 247 5.14 29.49 8.10
CA GLU A 247 3.89 30.15 7.71
C GLU A 247 2.97 30.41 8.91
N ALA A 248 2.90 29.51 9.89
CA ALA A 248 2.16 29.75 11.13
C ALA A 248 2.74 30.92 11.92
N THR A 249 4.07 31.05 11.99
CA THR A 249 4.70 32.21 12.65
C THR A 249 4.45 33.52 11.90
N GLU A 250 4.51 33.52 10.58
CA GLU A 250 4.27 34.69 9.74
C GLU A 250 2.81 35.15 9.79
N THR A 251 1.86 34.21 9.70
CA THR A 251 0.43 34.51 9.83
C THR A 251 0.10 35.03 11.22
N ASN A 252 0.75 34.53 12.28
CA ASN A 252 0.59 35.06 13.63
C ASN A 252 1.15 36.48 13.76
N LYS A 253 2.33 36.77 13.20
CA LYS A 253 2.89 38.13 13.14
C LYS A 253 1.96 39.07 12.35
N ALA A 254 1.44 38.62 11.20
CA ALA A 254 0.51 39.36 10.37
C ALA A 254 -0.82 39.63 11.10
N LYS A 255 -1.36 38.66 11.84
CA LYS A 255 -2.56 38.87 12.69
C LYS A 255 -2.34 39.90 13.78
N GLN A 256 -1.16 39.90 14.42
CA GLN A 256 -0.82 40.90 15.43
C GLN A 256 -0.70 42.31 14.81
N LEU A 257 -0.04 42.42 13.65
CA LEU A 257 0.02 43.67 12.88
C LEU A 257 -1.37 44.14 12.44
N TYR A 258 -2.20 43.23 11.95
CA TYR A 258 -3.57 43.52 11.56
C TYR A 258 -4.40 44.07 12.72
N LYS A 259 -4.29 43.52 13.93
CA LYS A 259 -4.97 44.07 15.12
C LYS A 259 -4.54 45.51 15.43
N LYS A 260 -3.23 45.80 15.31
CA LYS A 260 -2.68 47.15 15.53
C LYS A 260 -3.19 48.13 14.46
N GLU A 261 -3.12 47.75 13.19
CA GLU A 261 -3.56 48.59 12.06
C GLU A 261 -5.08 48.73 11.99
N LEU A 262 -5.85 47.72 12.42
CA LEU A 262 -7.31 47.81 12.52
C LEU A 262 -7.74 48.84 13.58
N ASN A 263 -7.03 48.90 14.71
CA ASN A 263 -7.25 49.96 15.71
C ASN A 263 -6.92 51.36 15.14
N TRP A 264 -5.92 51.48 14.26
CA TRP A 264 -5.62 52.73 13.56
C TRP A 264 -6.69 53.08 12.52
N MET A 265 -7.13 52.14 11.69
CA MET A 265 -8.21 52.33 10.71
C MET A 265 -9.55 52.69 11.36
N ARG A 266 -9.87 52.12 12.53
CA ARG A 266 -11.06 52.48 13.33
C ARG A 266 -11.07 53.94 13.77
N ARG A 267 -9.91 54.62 13.81
CA ARG A 267 -9.81 56.06 14.09
C ARG A 267 -10.11 56.94 12.86
N GLN A 268 -10.52 56.35 11.74
CA GLN A 268 -10.88 57.03 10.49
C GLN A 268 -9.84 58.07 10.00
N PRO A 269 -8.58 57.66 9.78
CA PRO A 269 -7.53 58.56 9.28
C PRO A 269 -7.87 59.07 7.87
N LYS A 270 -7.72 60.39 7.65
CA LYS A 270 -7.97 61.01 6.33
C LYS A 270 -6.79 60.73 5.37
N ALA A 271 -7.06 60.21 4.18
CA ALA A 271 -6.08 59.84 3.15
C ALA A 271 -5.47 61.06 2.39
N ARG A 272 -4.99 62.05 3.15
CA ARG A 272 -4.49 63.33 2.61
C ARG A 272 -3.02 63.29 2.16
N THR A 273 -2.20 62.37 2.64
CA THR A 273 -0.75 62.31 2.35
C THR A 273 -0.39 60.99 1.65
N THR A 274 0.71 60.97 0.89
CA THR A 274 1.24 59.76 0.23
C THR A 274 1.47 58.63 1.24
N LYS A 275 1.95 58.94 2.45
CA LYS A 275 2.13 57.98 3.54
C LYS A 275 0.81 57.39 4.06
N SER A 276 -0.26 58.18 4.19
CA SER A 276 -1.56 57.63 4.63
C SER A 276 -2.25 56.83 3.54
N LYS A 277 -2.06 57.17 2.25
CA LYS A 277 -2.53 56.36 1.12
C LYS A 277 -1.82 55.00 1.04
N SER A 278 -0.48 54.97 1.17
CA SER A 278 0.29 53.72 1.22
C SER A 278 -0.20 52.82 2.34
N ARG A 279 -0.34 53.36 3.55
CA ARG A 279 -0.73 52.58 4.74
C ARG A 279 -2.15 52.01 4.65
N ILE A 280 -3.07 52.70 3.96
CA ILE A 280 -4.43 52.18 3.67
C ILE A 280 -4.36 51.04 2.65
N SER A 281 -3.51 51.14 1.64
CA SER A 281 -3.25 50.05 0.68
C SER A 281 -2.63 48.84 1.39
N ASP A 282 -1.58 49.06 2.20
CA ASP A 282 -0.91 48.02 2.98
C ASP A 282 -1.89 47.33 3.94
N PHE A 283 -2.84 48.06 4.52
CA PHE A 283 -3.90 47.47 5.35
C PHE A 283 -4.76 46.46 4.59
N THR A 284 -5.07 46.69 3.31
CA THR A 284 -5.85 45.73 2.51
C THR A 284 -5.08 44.44 2.26
N GLU A 285 -3.77 44.54 2.02
CA GLU A 285 -2.88 43.39 1.82
C GLU A 285 -2.63 42.63 3.15
N ILE A 286 -2.38 43.35 4.24
CA ILE A 286 -2.25 42.78 5.60
C ILE A 286 -3.55 42.09 6.00
N LYS A 287 -4.71 42.65 5.67
CA LYS A 287 -6.02 42.04 5.92
C LYS A 287 -6.15 40.71 5.17
N GLN A 288 -5.76 40.65 3.90
CA GLN A 288 -5.76 39.40 3.12
C GLN A 288 -4.82 38.35 3.74
N ARG A 289 -3.56 38.71 4.03
CA ARG A 289 -2.59 37.80 4.68
C ARG A 289 -3.03 37.31 6.06
N ALA A 290 -3.66 38.18 6.86
CA ALA A 290 -4.14 37.82 8.20
C ALA A 290 -5.41 36.95 8.19
N HIS A 291 -6.20 37.00 7.10
CA HIS A 291 -7.42 36.22 6.92
C HIS A 291 -7.22 34.91 6.14
N GLN A 292 -6.03 34.64 5.61
CA GLN A 292 -5.62 33.30 5.16
C GLN A 292 -5.61 32.36 6.39
N ARG A 293 -6.77 31.80 6.72
CA ARG A 293 -6.90 30.75 7.73
C ARG A 293 -6.55 29.42 7.07
N ARG A 294 -5.46 28.79 7.52
CA ARG A 294 -5.36 27.33 7.44
C ARG A 294 -6.23 26.73 8.54
N SER A 295 -7.16 25.89 8.13
CA SER A 295 -8.01 25.09 9.02
C SER A 295 -7.33 23.75 9.29
N ASP A 296 -6.24 23.76 10.06
CA ASP A 296 -5.63 22.51 10.53
C ASP A 296 -6.32 22.12 11.84
N HIS A 297 -7.36 21.30 11.74
CA HIS A 297 -8.05 20.74 12.90
C HIS A 297 -7.41 19.39 13.23
N VAL A 298 -6.36 19.38 14.05
CA VAL A 298 -5.89 18.15 14.72
C VAL A 298 -6.39 18.21 16.16
N VAL A 299 -7.48 17.50 16.44
CA VAL A 299 -8.02 17.34 17.81
C VAL A 299 -8.01 15.85 18.13
N GLN A 300 -7.16 15.44 19.08
CA GLN A 300 -7.10 14.08 19.63
C GLN A 300 -8.47 13.65 20.17
N LEU A 301 -8.83 12.39 19.94
CA LEU A 301 -10.17 11.85 20.23
C LEU A 301 -10.14 10.94 21.45
N GLU A 302 -10.60 11.42 22.59
CA GLU A 302 -10.89 10.56 23.74
C GLU A 302 -12.31 9.96 23.62
N LEU A 303 -12.49 8.96 22.75
CA LEU A 303 -13.77 8.24 22.56
C LEU A 303 -14.19 7.49 23.85
N ASN A 304 -15.48 7.51 24.17
CA ASN A 304 -16.06 6.72 25.27
C ASN A 304 -17.02 5.67 24.68
N MET A 305 -16.51 4.46 24.51
CA MET A 305 -17.31 3.36 23.98
C MET A 305 -18.11 2.64 25.05
N GLU A 306 -19.14 1.94 24.57
CA GLU A 306 -19.81 0.90 25.35
C GLU A 306 -18.82 -0.22 25.71
N ARG A 307 -18.97 -0.76 26.92
CA ARG A 307 -18.05 -1.77 27.45
C ARG A 307 -18.16 -3.07 26.64
N LEU A 308 -17.06 -3.48 26.01
CA LEU A 308 -16.85 -4.85 25.52
C LEU A 308 -16.75 -5.82 26.71
N GLY A 309 -17.60 -6.84 26.69
CA GLY A 309 -17.56 -7.99 27.59
C GLY A 309 -16.30 -8.85 27.38
N SER A 310 -16.17 -9.91 28.19
CA SER A 310 -15.02 -10.83 28.12
C SER A 310 -15.05 -11.77 26.92
N LYS A 311 -16.25 -12.08 26.41
CA LYS A 311 -16.45 -12.83 25.17
C LYS A 311 -16.75 -11.87 24.02
N ILE A 312 -15.96 -11.95 22.95
CA ILE A 312 -16.05 -11.05 21.80
C ILE A 312 -16.48 -11.87 20.59
N VAL A 313 -15.55 -12.57 19.95
CA VAL A 313 -15.84 -13.53 18.88
C VAL A 313 -14.92 -14.73 19.02
N GLU A 314 -15.47 -15.93 18.85
CA GLU A 314 -14.73 -17.18 18.85
C GLU A 314 -15.10 -18.03 17.62
N PHE A 315 -14.09 -18.46 16.87
CA PHE A 315 -14.20 -19.41 15.78
C PHE A 315 -13.80 -20.79 16.30
N HIS A 316 -14.69 -21.78 16.13
CA HIS A 316 -14.46 -23.17 16.51
C HIS A 316 -14.62 -24.09 15.30
N ASN A 317 -13.50 -24.60 14.79
CA ASN A 317 -13.40 -25.50 13.62
C ASN A 317 -14.21 -25.02 12.40
N VAL A 318 -14.16 -23.72 12.13
CA VAL A 318 -14.98 -23.10 11.09
C VAL A 318 -14.43 -23.46 9.70
N GLY A 319 -15.29 -24.00 8.85
CA GLY A 319 -14.97 -24.32 7.47
C GLY A 319 -16.06 -23.84 6.52
N HIS A 320 -15.63 -23.32 5.38
CA HIS A 320 -16.51 -22.79 4.34
C HIS A 320 -15.84 -22.90 2.96
N ALA A 321 -16.61 -23.37 1.97
CA ALA A 321 -16.18 -23.48 0.59
C ALA A 321 -17.22 -22.88 -0.36
N PHE A 322 -16.74 -22.24 -1.44
CA PHE A 322 -17.55 -21.80 -2.57
C PHE A 322 -17.24 -22.70 -3.76
N ASP A 323 -18.23 -23.46 -4.22
CA ASP A 323 -18.10 -24.47 -5.27
C ASP A 323 -16.93 -25.43 -4.97
N GLU A 324 -15.89 -25.45 -5.82
CA GLU A 324 -14.68 -26.27 -5.63
C GLU A 324 -13.59 -25.56 -4.81
N LYS A 325 -13.75 -24.27 -4.48
CA LYS A 325 -12.73 -23.46 -3.83
C LYS A 325 -12.95 -23.40 -2.32
N GLN A 326 -12.10 -24.10 -1.56
CA GLN A 326 -12.07 -23.99 -0.10
C GLN A 326 -11.51 -22.64 0.34
N ILE A 327 -12.26 -21.94 1.20
CA ILE A 327 -11.90 -20.63 1.74
C ILE A 327 -11.40 -20.74 3.19
N LEU A 328 -12.08 -21.54 4.01
CA LEU A 328 -11.69 -21.84 5.38
C LEU A 328 -11.71 -23.36 5.60
N ASP A 329 -10.71 -23.89 6.29
CA ASP A 329 -10.64 -25.28 6.72
C ASP A 329 -10.27 -25.33 8.20
N LYS A 330 -11.20 -25.81 9.04
CA LYS A 330 -11.05 -25.97 10.49
C LYS A 330 -10.38 -24.78 11.20
N PHE A 331 -10.76 -23.56 10.82
CA PHE A 331 -10.20 -22.36 11.40
C PHE A 331 -10.64 -22.21 12.87
N ASN A 332 -9.68 -21.96 13.76
CA ASN A 332 -9.91 -21.77 15.19
C ASN A 332 -9.23 -20.47 15.64
N TYR A 333 -9.99 -19.56 16.25
CA TYR A 333 -9.45 -18.29 16.72
C TYR A 333 -10.32 -17.67 17.81
N VAL A 334 -9.70 -17.03 18.81
CA VAL A 334 -10.39 -16.34 19.90
C VAL A 334 -9.94 -14.89 19.95
N PHE A 335 -10.85 -13.97 19.65
CA PHE A 335 -10.57 -12.54 19.64
C PHE A 335 -10.41 -11.99 21.05
N LYS A 336 -9.34 -11.21 21.27
CA LYS A 336 -9.05 -10.51 22.51
C LYS A 336 -9.57 -9.09 22.47
N LYS A 337 -9.75 -8.50 23.67
CA LYS A 337 -10.24 -7.12 23.80
C LYS A 337 -9.18 -6.13 23.34
N GLY A 338 -9.60 -5.19 22.48
CA GLY A 338 -8.72 -4.14 21.95
C GLY A 338 -7.74 -4.66 20.89
N GLU A 339 -7.99 -5.88 20.39
CA GLU A 339 -7.13 -6.49 19.40
C GLU A 339 -7.28 -5.80 18.03
N ARG A 340 -6.14 -5.57 17.37
CA ARG A 340 -6.05 -4.91 16.07
C ARG A 340 -5.47 -5.88 15.07
N ILE A 341 -6.34 -6.46 14.25
CA ILE A 341 -5.98 -7.49 13.27
C ILE A 341 -5.98 -6.89 11.87
N GLY A 342 -4.91 -7.11 11.14
CA GLY A 342 -4.79 -6.82 9.73
C GLY A 342 -4.94 -8.08 8.90
N ILE A 343 -5.64 -8.01 7.79
CA ILE A 343 -5.84 -9.12 6.88
C ILE A 343 -5.14 -8.83 5.55
N ILE A 344 -4.14 -9.65 5.21
CA ILE A 344 -3.40 -9.56 3.95
C ILE A 344 -3.57 -10.84 3.13
N GLY A 345 -3.39 -10.74 1.81
CA GLY A 345 -3.53 -11.87 0.90
C GLY A 345 -3.93 -11.46 -0.52
N LYS A 346 -3.87 -12.40 -1.45
CA LYS A 346 -4.23 -12.16 -2.86
C LYS A 346 -5.72 -11.86 -3.01
N ASN A 347 -6.07 -11.07 -4.02
CA ASN A 347 -7.47 -10.87 -4.41
C ASN A 347 -8.15 -12.22 -4.69
N GLY A 348 -9.36 -12.40 -4.17
CA GLY A 348 -10.10 -13.65 -4.27
C GLY A 348 -9.61 -14.78 -3.35
N SER A 349 -8.76 -14.49 -2.36
CA SER A 349 -8.37 -15.44 -1.31
C SER A 349 -9.48 -15.73 -0.28
N GLY A 350 -10.56 -14.94 -0.29
CA GLY A 350 -11.71 -15.12 0.59
C GLY A 350 -11.78 -14.18 1.80
N LYS A 351 -11.03 -13.07 1.81
CA LYS A 351 -11.05 -12.05 2.88
C LYS A 351 -12.47 -11.54 3.18
N THR A 352 -13.19 -11.06 2.17
CA THR A 352 -14.56 -10.56 2.33
C THR A 352 -15.52 -11.67 2.77
N THR A 353 -15.31 -12.91 2.32
CA THR A 353 -16.08 -14.07 2.80
C THR A 353 -15.86 -14.30 4.30
N PHE A 354 -14.60 -14.26 4.76
CA PHE A 354 -14.27 -14.37 6.18
C PHE A 354 -14.94 -13.26 6.99
N LEU A 355 -14.92 -12.01 6.51
CA LEU A 355 -15.62 -10.89 7.16
C LEU A 355 -17.14 -11.09 7.22
N ASN A 356 -17.74 -11.63 6.16
CA ASN A 356 -19.19 -11.89 6.12
C ASN A 356 -19.60 -13.04 7.04
N ILE A 357 -18.72 -14.03 7.26
CA ILE A 357 -18.93 -15.09 8.27
C ILE A 357 -18.78 -14.49 9.67
N LEU A 358 -17.80 -13.61 9.87
CA LEU A 358 -17.57 -12.92 11.13
C LEU A 358 -18.78 -12.06 11.57
N THR A 359 -19.39 -11.33 10.64
CA THR A 359 -20.58 -10.50 10.92
C THR A 359 -21.89 -11.30 10.97
N GLY A 360 -21.85 -12.60 10.64
CA GLY A 360 -23.04 -13.47 10.59
C GLY A 360 -23.93 -13.27 9.36
N SER A 361 -23.45 -12.57 8.32
CA SER A 361 -24.16 -12.42 7.04
C SER A 361 -24.15 -13.72 6.22
N ILE A 362 -23.11 -14.54 6.38
CA ILE A 362 -22.99 -15.87 5.78
C ILE A 362 -22.80 -16.88 6.90
N ASN A 363 -23.57 -17.96 6.88
CA ASN A 363 -23.38 -19.06 7.82
C ASN A 363 -22.20 -19.94 7.38
N ALA A 364 -21.37 -20.33 8.34
CA ALA A 364 -20.35 -21.34 8.12
C ALA A 364 -21.00 -22.69 7.75
N GLN A 365 -20.38 -23.45 6.83
CA GLN A 365 -20.87 -24.78 6.45
C GLN A 365 -20.50 -25.82 7.50
N THR A 366 -19.35 -25.63 8.17
CA THR A 366 -18.86 -26.48 9.24
C THR A 366 -18.31 -25.62 10.39
N GLY A 367 -18.31 -26.17 11.60
CA GLY A 367 -17.88 -25.44 12.81
C GLY A 367 -18.95 -24.52 13.40
N LYS A 368 -18.55 -23.68 14.35
CA LYS A 368 -19.42 -22.70 15.02
C LYS A 368 -18.69 -21.37 15.22
N VAL A 369 -19.39 -20.27 14.97
CA VAL A 369 -18.96 -18.91 15.32
C VAL A 369 -19.78 -18.46 16.52
N ILE A 370 -19.12 -18.11 17.62
CA ILE A 370 -19.77 -17.62 18.85
C ILE A 370 -19.50 -16.12 18.94
N ILE A 371 -20.55 -15.32 18.97
CA ILE A 371 -20.48 -13.85 19.07
C ILE A 371 -21.00 -13.44 20.44
N GLY A 372 -20.26 -12.56 21.13
CA GLY A 372 -20.66 -12.01 22.43
C GLY A 372 -21.83 -11.03 22.31
N GLU A 373 -22.75 -11.05 23.28
CA GLU A 373 -23.96 -10.22 23.28
C GLU A 373 -23.68 -8.71 23.29
N THR A 374 -22.53 -8.30 23.82
CA THR A 374 -22.13 -6.89 23.90
C THR A 374 -21.50 -6.37 22.60
N VAL A 375 -21.26 -7.22 21.59
CA VAL A 375 -20.56 -6.82 20.36
C VAL A 375 -21.50 -6.03 19.45
N LYS A 376 -21.06 -4.82 19.09
CA LYS A 376 -21.70 -3.96 18.09
C LYS A 376 -20.73 -3.71 16.96
N TYR A 377 -21.01 -4.35 15.82
CA TYR A 377 -20.21 -4.23 14.61
C TYR A 377 -20.47 -2.90 13.90
N GLY A 378 -19.38 -2.23 13.52
CA GLY A 378 -19.39 -1.23 12.45
C GLY A 378 -18.70 -1.84 11.24
N TYR A 379 -19.43 -2.07 10.16
CA TYR A 379 -18.89 -2.71 8.96
C TYR A 379 -18.83 -1.74 7.79
N TYR A 380 -17.60 -1.41 7.38
CA TYR A 380 -17.32 -0.67 6.16
C TYR A 380 -17.01 -1.67 5.03
N THR A 381 -17.91 -1.74 4.05
CA THR A 381 -17.86 -2.70 2.94
C THR A 381 -17.41 -2.04 1.64
N GLN A 382 -16.86 -2.84 0.71
CA GLN A 382 -16.46 -2.37 -0.61
C GLN A 382 -17.66 -1.90 -1.47
N SER A 383 -18.86 -2.47 -1.23
CA SER A 383 -20.10 -2.18 -1.97
C SER A 383 -20.61 -0.75 -1.76
N GLY A 384 -20.13 -0.05 -0.73
CA GLY A 384 -20.55 1.30 -0.37
C GLY A 384 -21.94 1.37 0.28
N ILE A 385 -22.48 2.58 0.34
CA ILE A 385 -23.78 2.90 0.94
C ILE A 385 -24.83 3.10 -0.15
N MET A 386 -26.03 2.54 0.05
CA MET A 386 -27.20 2.88 -0.77
C MET A 386 -27.79 4.20 -0.28
N ILE A 387 -27.78 5.22 -1.14
CA ILE A 387 -28.23 6.58 -0.80
C ILE A 387 -29.50 6.89 -1.60
N LYS A 388 -30.48 7.51 -0.95
CA LYS A 388 -31.69 7.95 -1.64
C LYS A 388 -31.40 9.21 -2.43
N GLU A 389 -31.92 9.28 -3.65
CA GLU A 389 -31.77 10.47 -4.49
C GLU A 389 -32.33 11.73 -3.80
N GLY A 390 -31.57 12.83 -3.86
CA GLY A 390 -31.96 14.12 -3.29
C GLY A 390 -31.66 14.33 -1.80
N GLN A 391 -31.04 13.38 -1.10
CA GLN A 391 -30.60 13.59 0.28
C GLN A 391 -29.38 14.54 0.37
N LYS A 392 -29.31 15.30 1.47
CA LYS A 392 -28.13 16.12 1.81
C LYS A 392 -27.14 15.30 2.62
N VAL A 393 -25.86 15.69 2.55
CA VAL A 393 -24.76 15.00 3.27
C VAL A 393 -25.02 14.87 4.77
N ILE A 394 -25.48 15.94 5.43
CA ILE A 394 -25.77 15.92 6.86
C ILE A 394 -26.95 15.00 7.22
N ASP A 395 -27.94 14.91 6.34
CA ASP A 395 -29.15 14.14 6.60
C ASP A 395 -28.85 12.65 6.55
N VAL A 396 -27.98 12.22 5.62
CA VAL A 396 -27.51 10.82 5.54
C VAL A 396 -26.88 10.36 6.86
N ILE A 397 -26.00 11.16 7.48
CA ILE A 397 -25.38 10.76 8.75
C ILE A 397 -26.41 10.73 9.89
N LYS A 398 -27.31 11.72 9.93
CA LYS A 398 -28.35 11.80 10.95
C LYS A 398 -29.30 10.60 10.94
N GLU A 399 -29.51 9.96 9.78
CA GLU A 399 -30.28 8.70 9.71
C GLU A 399 -29.61 7.56 10.49
N PHE A 400 -28.29 7.56 10.65
CA PHE A 400 -27.54 6.55 11.39
C PHE A 400 -27.18 6.97 12.83
N GLY A 401 -27.22 8.27 13.14
CA GLY A 401 -27.04 8.78 14.50
C GLY A 401 -26.87 10.29 14.58
N ASP A 402 -27.33 10.90 15.68
CA ASP A 402 -27.23 12.35 15.88
C ASP A 402 -25.89 12.79 16.48
N TYR A 403 -25.31 11.98 17.36
CA TYR A 403 -24.06 12.30 18.07
C TYR A 403 -23.31 11.05 18.55
N ILE A 404 -21.99 11.19 18.71
CA ILE A 404 -21.12 10.19 19.35
C ILE A 404 -20.81 10.65 20.78
N PRO A 405 -21.07 9.83 21.81
CA PRO A 405 -20.68 10.14 23.19
C PRO A 405 -19.15 10.01 23.40
N LEU A 406 -18.54 10.99 24.06
CA LEU A 406 -17.12 11.00 24.45
C LEU A 406 -16.94 10.88 25.96
N LYS A 407 -15.68 10.72 26.38
CA LYS A 407 -15.33 10.67 27.79
C LYS A 407 -15.71 12.00 28.46
N LYS A 408 -16.04 11.95 29.75
CA LYS A 408 -16.39 13.13 30.56
C LYS A 408 -17.68 13.86 30.12
N GLY A 409 -18.63 13.14 29.51
CA GLY A 409 -19.96 13.68 29.16
C GLY A 409 -19.98 14.64 27.97
N ARG A 410 -18.90 14.70 27.18
CA ARG A 410 -18.85 15.47 25.93
C ARG A 410 -19.51 14.68 24.80
N GLN A 411 -20.01 15.37 23.77
CA GLN A 411 -20.63 14.76 22.60
C GLN A 411 -20.07 15.39 21.32
N ILE A 412 -19.82 14.59 20.29
CA ILE A 412 -19.53 15.06 18.94
C ILE A 412 -20.82 14.94 18.14
N SER A 413 -21.34 16.06 17.64
CA SER A 413 -22.50 16.03 16.74
C SER A 413 -22.11 15.53 15.35
N ALA A 414 -23.08 15.05 14.58
CA ALA A 414 -22.90 14.70 13.16
C ALA A 414 -22.21 15.81 12.35
N GLN A 415 -22.51 17.07 12.64
CA GLN A 415 -21.86 18.22 12.01
C GLN A 415 -20.37 18.29 12.30
N GLN A 416 -19.98 18.11 13.56
CA GLN A 416 -18.58 18.12 13.98
C GLN A 416 -17.80 16.93 13.45
N LEU A 417 -18.46 15.76 13.30
CA LEU A 417 -17.86 14.58 12.66
C LEU A 417 -17.54 14.88 11.19
N LEU A 418 -18.49 15.45 10.46
CA LEU A 418 -18.30 15.87 9.07
C LEU A 418 -17.17 16.91 8.90
N GLU A 419 -17.12 17.93 9.76
CA GLU A 419 -16.03 18.93 9.71
C GLU A 419 -14.65 18.28 9.87
N ARG A 420 -14.53 17.23 10.69
CA ARG A 420 -13.27 16.50 10.91
C ARG A 420 -12.87 15.67 9.70
N PHE A 421 -13.82 15.05 9.00
CA PHE A 421 -13.58 14.36 7.72
C PHE A 421 -13.50 15.32 6.52
N LEU A 422 -13.16 16.59 6.79
CA LEU A 422 -12.91 17.65 5.81
C LEU A 422 -14.14 18.07 4.99
N PHE A 423 -15.35 17.87 5.52
CA PHE A 423 -16.57 18.45 4.96
C PHE A 423 -16.81 19.84 5.53
N ASN A 424 -16.49 20.86 4.75
CA ASN A 424 -16.79 22.26 5.09
C ASN A 424 -18.30 22.47 5.29
N ARG A 425 -18.69 23.41 6.16
CA ARG A 425 -20.11 23.71 6.46
C ARG A 425 -21.01 23.88 5.25
N LYS A 426 -20.53 24.51 4.17
CA LYS A 426 -21.31 24.65 2.93
C LYS A 426 -21.62 23.29 2.31
N LYS A 427 -20.60 22.43 2.18
CA LYS A 427 -20.71 21.08 1.59
C LYS A 427 -21.62 20.14 2.38
N GLN A 428 -21.77 20.35 3.68
CA GLN A 428 -22.65 19.53 4.52
C GLN A 428 -24.13 19.65 4.12
N TYR A 429 -24.52 20.79 3.50
CA TYR A 429 -25.87 21.03 3.03
C TYR A 429 -26.04 20.82 1.52
N ASP A 430 -24.96 20.43 0.82
CA ASP A 430 -25.03 20.03 -0.58
C ASP A 430 -25.67 18.65 -0.73
N PHE A 431 -26.13 18.35 -1.94
CA PHE A 431 -26.67 17.05 -2.30
C PHE A 431 -25.55 16.03 -2.47
N VAL A 432 -25.82 14.80 -2.04
CA VAL A 432 -24.85 13.70 -2.13
C VAL A 432 -24.47 13.37 -3.57
N SER A 433 -25.38 13.56 -4.52
CA SER A 433 -25.13 13.37 -5.96
C SER A 433 -24.03 14.27 -6.54
N LYS A 434 -23.67 15.36 -5.86
CA LYS A 434 -22.57 16.26 -6.25
C LYS A 434 -21.23 15.87 -5.66
N LEU A 435 -21.19 14.90 -4.75
CA LEU A 435 -19.95 14.47 -4.12
C LEU A 435 -19.10 13.65 -5.10
N SER A 436 -17.79 13.86 -5.04
CA SER A 436 -16.83 12.97 -5.69
C SER A 436 -16.83 11.58 -5.04
N GLY A 437 -16.36 10.54 -5.75
CA GLY A 437 -16.28 9.18 -5.21
C GLY A 437 -15.51 9.09 -3.88
N GLY A 438 -14.37 9.80 -3.76
CA GLY A 438 -13.61 9.87 -2.51
C GLY A 438 -14.31 10.65 -1.39
N GLU A 439 -15.19 11.60 -1.70
CA GLU A 439 -16.07 12.24 -0.70
C GLU A 439 -17.20 11.30 -0.27
N LEU A 440 -17.77 10.54 -1.21
CA LEU A 440 -18.80 9.55 -0.92
C LEU A 440 -18.29 8.48 0.05
N LYS A 441 -17.07 7.97 -0.16
CA LYS A 441 -16.43 7.02 0.75
C LYS A 441 -16.17 7.59 2.14
N ARG A 442 -15.75 8.86 2.24
CA ARG A 442 -15.60 9.56 3.53
C ARG A 442 -16.94 9.69 4.25
N LEU A 443 -18.00 10.02 3.53
CA LEU A 443 -19.35 10.08 4.07
C LEU A 443 -19.76 8.71 4.60
N TYR A 444 -19.53 7.65 3.83
CA TYR A 444 -19.83 6.28 4.25
C TYR A 444 -19.08 5.91 5.54
N LEU A 445 -17.78 6.20 5.62
CA LEU A 445 -17.03 5.97 6.84
C LEU A 445 -17.63 6.73 8.04
N CYS A 446 -18.06 7.99 7.85
CA CYS A 446 -18.75 8.73 8.90
C CYS A 446 -20.05 8.05 9.36
N THR A 447 -20.82 7.45 8.44
CA THR A 447 -22.07 6.72 8.77
C THR A 447 -21.82 5.45 9.58
N VAL A 448 -20.67 4.80 9.42
CA VAL A 448 -20.29 3.64 10.24
C VAL A 448 -19.83 4.10 11.63
N LEU A 449 -19.06 5.19 11.70
CA LEU A 449 -18.50 5.70 12.94
C LEU A 449 -19.54 6.35 13.86
N ILE A 450 -20.57 7.01 13.29
CA ILE A 450 -21.62 7.67 14.07
C ILE A 450 -22.45 6.69 14.92
N GLN A 451 -22.50 5.42 14.52
CA GLN A 451 -23.20 4.35 15.25
C GLN A 451 -22.50 3.95 16.56
N ASN A 452 -21.31 4.48 16.83
CA ASN A 452 -20.49 4.17 17.99
C ASN A 452 -20.22 2.65 18.17
N PRO A 453 -19.67 1.97 17.14
CA PRO A 453 -19.37 0.54 17.22
C PRO A 453 -18.21 0.26 18.19
N ASN A 454 -18.24 -0.91 18.83
CA ASN A 454 -17.12 -1.38 19.65
C ASN A 454 -16.24 -2.43 18.95
N PHE A 455 -16.72 -2.97 17.82
CA PHE A 455 -15.96 -3.82 16.91
C PHE A 455 -16.04 -3.20 15.51
N LEU A 456 -14.91 -2.71 14.99
CA LEU A 456 -14.85 -2.04 13.69
C LEU A 456 -14.21 -2.97 12.66
N ILE A 457 -14.87 -3.12 11.52
CA ILE A 457 -14.40 -3.90 10.38
C ILE A 457 -14.30 -2.97 9.19
N LEU A 458 -13.10 -2.82 8.64
CA LEU A 458 -12.81 -1.98 7.49
C LEU A 458 -12.31 -2.83 6.33
N ASP A 459 -13.16 -3.05 5.32
CA ASP A 459 -12.76 -3.72 4.07
C ASP A 459 -12.27 -2.70 3.04
N GLU A 460 -10.96 -2.68 2.79
CA GLU A 460 -10.27 -1.79 1.84
C GLU A 460 -10.57 -0.28 2.05
N PRO A 461 -10.44 0.25 3.29
CA PRO A 461 -10.84 1.63 3.59
C PRO A 461 -9.93 2.68 2.93
N THR A 462 -8.71 2.29 2.55
CA THR A 462 -7.68 3.20 2.05
C THR A 462 -7.86 3.56 0.57
N ASN A 463 -8.62 2.76 -0.18
CA ASN A 463 -8.78 2.96 -1.62
C ASN A 463 -9.57 4.25 -1.92
N ASP A 464 -9.02 5.07 -2.81
CA ASP A 464 -9.56 6.36 -3.26
C ASP A 464 -9.62 7.47 -2.17
N LEU A 465 -8.95 7.27 -1.03
CA LEU A 465 -8.72 8.30 -0.03
C LEU A 465 -7.40 9.02 -0.28
N ASP A 466 -7.38 10.35 -0.10
CA ASP A 466 -6.13 11.10 -0.18
C ASP A 466 -5.27 10.95 1.08
N VAL A 467 -3.96 11.21 0.94
CA VAL A 467 -2.99 11.14 2.05
C VAL A 467 -3.46 11.93 3.28
N VAL A 468 -4.11 13.08 3.08
CA VAL A 468 -4.61 13.92 4.18
C VAL A 468 -5.75 13.23 4.91
N THR A 469 -6.73 12.67 4.19
CA THR A 469 -7.83 11.91 4.80
C THR A 469 -7.33 10.63 5.47
N LEU A 470 -6.39 9.92 4.86
CA LEU A 470 -5.76 8.73 5.44
C LEU A 470 -5.13 9.05 6.80
N ASN A 471 -4.40 10.17 6.92
CA ASN A 471 -3.84 10.60 8.20
C ASN A 471 -4.92 10.89 9.26
N VAL A 472 -6.05 11.49 8.88
CA VAL A 472 -7.17 11.72 9.80
C VAL A 472 -7.76 10.38 10.27
N LEU A 473 -7.93 9.43 9.36
CA LEU A 473 -8.43 8.09 9.66
C LEU A 473 -7.47 7.31 10.55
N GLU A 474 -6.17 7.32 10.26
CA GLU A 474 -5.14 6.69 11.09
C GLU A 474 -5.18 7.21 12.53
N ASN A 475 -5.19 8.53 12.70
CA ASN A 475 -5.24 9.13 14.04
C ASN A 475 -6.52 8.73 14.79
N PHE A 476 -7.64 8.62 14.08
CA PHE A 476 -8.89 8.12 14.66
C PHE A 476 -8.78 6.66 15.11
N LEU A 477 -8.19 5.80 14.28
CA LEU A 477 -8.08 4.36 14.55
C LEU A 477 -7.05 4.03 15.63
N LEU A 478 -5.98 4.83 15.75
CA LEU A 478 -5.01 4.71 16.84
C LEU A 478 -5.66 4.97 18.20
N ASP A 479 -6.54 5.97 18.25
CA ASP A 479 -7.30 6.34 19.45
C ASP A 479 -8.51 5.41 19.71
N PHE A 480 -8.80 4.43 18.84
CA PHE A 480 -9.95 3.53 18.94
C PHE A 480 -9.69 2.41 19.98
N PRO A 481 -10.39 2.39 21.14
CA PRO A 481 -10.21 1.37 22.19
C PRO A 481 -10.90 0.02 21.94
N GLY A 482 -11.68 -0.11 20.87
CA GLY A 482 -12.42 -1.34 20.52
C GLY A 482 -11.56 -2.36 19.77
N CYS A 483 -12.19 -3.43 19.30
CA CYS A 483 -11.51 -4.39 18.41
C CYS A 483 -11.58 -3.90 16.97
N LEU A 484 -10.48 -4.02 16.24
CA LEU A 484 -10.36 -3.51 14.88
C LEU A 484 -9.90 -4.64 13.96
N ILE A 485 -10.60 -4.80 12.84
CA ILE A 485 -10.14 -5.60 11.71
C ILE A 485 -10.01 -4.69 10.50
N VAL A 486 -8.83 -4.70 9.88
CA VAL A 486 -8.55 -3.96 8.65
C VAL A 486 -8.15 -4.93 7.56
N VAL A 487 -8.84 -4.89 6.42
CA VAL A 487 -8.34 -5.42 5.15
C VAL A 487 -7.80 -4.24 4.37
N SER A 488 -6.51 -4.21 4.07
CA SER A 488 -5.93 -3.18 3.21
C SER A 488 -4.65 -3.70 2.56
N HIS A 489 -4.38 -3.21 1.35
CA HIS A 489 -3.08 -3.35 0.69
C HIS A 489 -2.13 -2.17 1.00
N ASP A 490 -2.57 -1.15 1.76
CA ASP A 490 -1.73 -0.05 2.19
C ASP A 490 -0.83 -0.50 3.35
N ARG A 491 0.39 -0.88 2.98
CA ARG A 491 1.47 -1.31 3.87
C ARG A 491 1.75 -0.31 5.00
N TYR A 492 1.78 1.00 4.72
CA TYR A 492 2.07 2.01 5.72
C TYR A 492 0.92 2.14 6.74
N PHE A 493 -0.31 2.08 6.25
CA PHE A 493 -1.50 2.09 7.10
C PHE A 493 -1.54 0.88 8.03
N MET A 494 -1.24 -0.31 7.49
CA MET A 494 -1.18 -1.55 8.24
C MET A 494 -0.10 -1.50 9.32
N ASP A 495 1.11 -1.05 8.98
CA ASP A 495 2.22 -0.94 9.93
C ASP A 495 1.93 -0.05 11.15
N LYS A 496 1.13 0.99 10.95
CA LYS A 496 0.83 1.96 12.00
C LYS A 496 -0.30 1.52 12.92
N ILE A 497 -1.26 0.74 12.42
CA ILE A 497 -2.54 0.47 13.09
C ILE A 497 -2.63 -0.95 13.63
N VAL A 498 -2.00 -1.91 12.95
CA VAL A 498 -2.19 -3.33 13.20
C VAL A 498 -1.06 -3.87 14.06
N ASP A 499 -1.43 -4.69 15.05
CA ASP A 499 -0.50 -5.39 15.94
C ASP A 499 -0.46 -6.90 15.65
N HIS A 500 -1.38 -7.40 14.82
CA HIS A 500 -1.56 -8.81 14.51
C HIS A 500 -1.98 -9.05 13.05
N LEU A 501 -1.38 -9.99 12.32
CA LEU A 501 -1.71 -10.24 10.91
C LEU A 501 -2.27 -11.63 10.64
N PHE A 502 -3.36 -11.68 9.88
CA PHE A 502 -3.85 -12.88 9.21
C PHE A 502 -3.44 -12.87 7.74
N VAL A 503 -2.60 -13.82 7.36
CA VAL A 503 -2.08 -13.95 6.00
C VAL A 503 -2.82 -15.06 5.26
N PHE A 504 -3.66 -14.65 4.31
CA PHE A 504 -4.41 -15.57 3.47
C PHE A 504 -3.53 -16.01 2.29
N LYS A 505 -2.88 -17.16 2.44
CA LYS A 505 -2.05 -17.78 1.38
C LYS A 505 -2.88 -18.44 0.26
N GLY A 506 -4.19 -18.55 0.47
CA GLY A 506 -5.13 -19.25 -0.43
C GLY A 506 -5.23 -20.74 -0.11
N ASN A 507 -6.16 -21.43 -0.79
CA ASN A 507 -6.48 -22.85 -0.54
C ASN A 507 -6.78 -23.15 0.94
N ALA A 508 -7.57 -22.29 1.58
CA ALA A 508 -7.94 -22.38 3.00
C ALA A 508 -6.81 -22.30 4.03
N ILE A 509 -5.60 -21.89 3.63
CA ILE A 509 -4.48 -21.67 4.56
C ILE A 509 -4.48 -20.20 5.02
N ILE A 510 -4.70 -20.00 6.32
CA ILE A 510 -4.55 -18.73 7.01
C ILE A 510 -3.39 -18.89 7.99
N GLU A 511 -2.31 -18.12 7.78
CA GLU A 511 -1.21 -18.03 8.73
C GLU A 511 -1.49 -16.90 9.70
N ASP A 512 -1.26 -17.18 10.98
CA ASP A 512 -1.43 -16.27 12.09
C ASP A 512 -0.05 -15.72 12.50
N PHE A 513 0.17 -14.41 12.34
CA PHE A 513 1.47 -13.79 12.54
C PHE A 513 1.40 -12.62 13.53
N PRO A 514 1.95 -12.74 14.76
CA PRO A 514 1.99 -11.66 15.72
C PRO A 514 3.05 -10.61 15.32
N GLY A 515 2.59 -9.44 14.90
CA GLY A 515 3.44 -8.35 14.43
C GLY A 515 2.76 -7.51 13.35
N ASN A 516 3.50 -6.50 12.87
CA ASN A 516 3.04 -5.64 11.79
C ASN A 516 3.48 -6.16 10.40
N TYR A 517 3.17 -5.41 9.34
CA TYR A 517 3.45 -5.83 7.97
C TYR A 517 4.96 -5.88 7.68
N SER A 518 5.70 -4.88 8.13
CA SER A 518 7.16 -4.83 8.00
C SER A 518 7.85 -6.02 8.68
N ASP A 519 7.39 -6.42 9.87
CA ASP A 519 7.90 -7.58 10.61
C ASP A 519 7.62 -8.88 9.84
N TYR A 520 6.39 -9.04 9.33
CA TYR A 520 6.02 -10.19 8.50
C TYR A 520 6.90 -10.29 7.27
N ARG A 521 7.24 -9.15 6.65
CA ARG A 521 8.08 -9.15 5.46
C ARG A 521 9.51 -9.61 5.73
N VAL A 522 10.11 -9.13 6.82
CA VAL A 522 11.45 -9.57 7.23
C VAL A 522 11.45 -11.08 7.52
N TYR A 523 10.40 -11.56 8.17
CA TYR A 523 10.21 -13.00 8.41
C TYR A 523 10.10 -13.79 7.11
N GLU A 524 9.26 -13.36 6.17
CA GLU A 524 9.08 -14.01 4.87
C GLU A 524 10.38 -14.03 4.05
N ASP A 525 11.13 -12.92 4.00
CA ASP A 525 12.41 -12.83 3.29
C ASP A 525 13.51 -13.69 3.95
N SER A 526 13.40 -13.96 5.26
CA SER A 526 14.32 -14.86 5.97
C SER A 526 14.04 -16.34 5.74
N GLN A 527 12.84 -16.69 5.26
CA GLN A 527 12.53 -18.07 4.92
C GLN A 527 13.20 -18.46 3.59
N PRO A 528 13.79 -19.65 3.49
CA PRO A 528 14.32 -20.13 2.22
C PRO A 528 13.18 -20.21 1.20
N LYS A 529 13.33 -19.51 0.06
CA LYS A 529 12.39 -19.59 -1.05
C LYS A 529 12.33 -21.02 -1.56
N ILE A 530 11.28 -21.75 -1.20
CA ILE A 530 10.99 -23.06 -1.78
C ILE A 530 10.52 -22.80 -3.20
N ASP A 531 11.43 -22.94 -4.16
CA ASP A 531 11.10 -22.88 -5.58
C ASP A 531 10.02 -23.92 -5.91
N LYS A 532 8.80 -23.45 -6.18
CA LYS A 532 7.68 -24.25 -6.70
C LYS A 532 7.85 -24.51 -8.19
N THR A 533 9.02 -24.99 -8.59
CA THR A 533 9.32 -25.48 -9.95
C THR A 533 9.80 -26.93 -9.87
N ILE A 534 9.01 -27.79 -9.24
CA ILE A 534 9.00 -29.20 -9.61
C ILE A 534 7.63 -29.49 -10.19
N ALA A 535 7.61 -29.44 -11.52
CA ALA A 535 6.50 -29.83 -12.35
C ALA A 535 5.92 -31.18 -11.92
N LYS A 536 4.59 -31.29 -11.98
CA LYS A 536 3.84 -32.54 -12.03
C LYS A 536 4.50 -33.49 -13.05
N LYS A 537 5.36 -34.40 -12.58
CA LYS A 537 5.66 -35.63 -13.31
C LYS A 537 4.66 -36.68 -12.83
N GLU A 538 3.91 -37.17 -13.80
CA GLU A 538 2.99 -38.28 -13.67
C GLU A 538 3.63 -39.45 -12.92
N LYS A 539 2.82 -40.08 -12.07
CA LYS A 539 3.14 -41.31 -11.36
C LYS A 539 3.52 -42.41 -12.36
N LYS A 540 4.83 -42.64 -12.56
CA LYS A 540 5.34 -43.93 -13.00
C LYS A 540 6.06 -44.59 -11.84
N ASN A 541 5.42 -45.66 -11.36
CA ASN A 541 5.95 -46.66 -10.43
C ASN A 541 7.38 -47.06 -10.82
N TRP A 542 8.37 -46.60 -10.09
CA TRP A 542 9.71 -47.19 -10.05
C TRP A 542 10.09 -47.42 -8.59
N LYS A 543 10.69 -48.60 -8.38
CA LYS A 543 10.93 -49.27 -7.12
C LYS A 543 11.66 -48.38 -6.10
N LYS A 544 11.29 -48.56 -4.83
CA LYS A 544 12.09 -48.14 -3.68
C LYS A 544 13.46 -48.80 -3.78
N ASP A 545 14.50 -48.00 -3.90
CA ASP A 545 15.85 -48.36 -3.44
C ASP A 545 16.36 -47.21 -2.57
N ASP A 546 16.69 -47.61 -1.34
CA ASP A 546 17.65 -47.10 -0.36
C ASP A 546 17.68 -45.62 0.01
N ALA A 547 16.94 -45.30 1.07
CA ALA A 547 17.43 -44.31 2.04
C ALA A 547 18.59 -44.96 2.81
N VAL A 548 19.76 -44.32 2.80
CA VAL A 548 20.90 -44.72 3.64
C VAL A 548 20.44 -44.68 5.09
N ARG A 549 20.13 -45.84 5.65
CA ARG A 549 19.81 -46.00 7.07
C ARG A 549 21.05 -46.53 7.75
N LEU A 550 21.54 -45.81 8.76
CA LEU A 550 22.53 -46.31 9.70
C LEU A 550 22.17 -47.74 10.12
N THR A 551 23.16 -48.63 10.11
CA THR A 551 22.97 -50.00 10.60
C THR A 551 22.54 -49.98 12.07
N TYR A 552 21.80 -51.00 12.53
CA TYR A 552 21.33 -51.10 13.93
C TYR A 552 22.47 -50.91 14.96
N ASN A 553 23.69 -51.32 14.61
CA ASN A 553 24.89 -51.12 15.42
C ASN A 553 25.33 -49.65 15.47
N GLU A 554 25.29 -48.92 14.36
CA GLU A 554 25.63 -47.48 14.29
C GLU A 554 24.59 -46.63 15.05
N GLN A 555 23.31 -47.00 14.99
CA GLN A 555 22.26 -46.30 15.74
C GLN A 555 22.37 -46.53 17.25
N LYS A 556 22.84 -47.72 17.66
CA LYS A 556 23.18 -48.03 19.06
C LYS A 556 24.46 -47.30 19.51
N GLU A 557 25.44 -47.16 18.62
CA GLU A 557 26.67 -46.40 18.86
C GLU A 557 26.37 -44.91 19.08
N LEU A 558 25.53 -44.30 18.24
CA LEU A 558 25.14 -42.89 18.35
C LEU A 558 24.44 -42.59 19.69
N ASN A 559 23.46 -43.40 20.08
CA ASN A 559 22.79 -43.28 21.38
C ASN A 559 23.78 -43.46 22.57
N ALA A 560 24.75 -44.37 22.43
CA ALA A 560 25.77 -44.59 23.46
C ALA A 560 26.75 -43.40 23.56
N ILE A 561 27.10 -42.78 22.44
CA ILE A 561 27.95 -41.58 22.40
C ILE A 561 27.23 -40.40 23.05
N GLU A 562 25.96 -40.16 22.73
CA GLU A 562 25.17 -39.08 23.33
C GLU A 562 25.04 -39.22 24.84
N SER A 563 24.75 -40.44 25.31
CA SER A 563 24.70 -40.71 26.75
C SER A 563 26.04 -40.46 27.43
N LYS A 564 27.16 -40.71 26.74
CA LYS A 564 28.50 -40.61 27.32
C LYS A 564 29.02 -39.17 27.30
N ILE A 565 28.69 -38.39 26.27
CA ILE A 565 28.95 -36.94 26.25
C ILE A 565 28.23 -36.27 27.42
N ARG A 566 26.93 -36.57 27.63
CA ARG A 566 26.18 -36.03 28.78
C ARG A 566 26.79 -36.38 30.14
N SER A 567 27.33 -37.59 30.31
CA SER A 567 28.04 -37.93 31.56
C SER A 567 29.36 -37.16 31.71
N LEU A 568 30.14 -37.04 30.63
CA LEU A 568 31.41 -36.32 30.66
C LEU A 568 31.24 -34.81 30.88
N GLU A 569 30.17 -34.21 30.36
CA GLU A 569 29.81 -32.81 30.64
C GLU A 569 29.47 -32.60 32.12
N LYS A 570 28.81 -33.58 32.75
CA LYS A 570 28.53 -33.55 34.18
C LYS A 570 29.82 -33.66 35.00
N ASP A 571 30.70 -34.60 34.66
CA ASP A 571 32.00 -34.78 35.32
C ASP A 571 32.91 -33.56 35.15
N LYS A 572 32.90 -32.94 33.96
CA LYS A 572 33.57 -31.67 33.67
C LYS A 572 33.09 -30.57 34.62
N LYS A 573 31.77 -30.46 34.80
CA LYS A 573 31.18 -29.45 35.70
C LYS A 573 31.54 -29.71 37.16
N GLU A 574 31.52 -30.97 37.60
CA GLU A 574 31.93 -31.34 38.97
C GLU A 574 33.41 -31.03 39.24
N ILE A 575 34.30 -31.22 38.27
CA ILE A 575 35.72 -30.85 38.40
C ILE A 575 35.90 -29.33 38.36
N GLN A 576 35.16 -28.61 37.50
CA GLN A 576 35.15 -27.14 37.48
C GLN A 576 34.68 -26.54 38.80
N ASP A 577 33.69 -27.16 39.44
CA ASP A 577 33.19 -26.70 40.74
C ASP A 577 34.22 -26.91 41.86
N LYS A 578 35.06 -27.95 41.77
CA LYS A 578 36.17 -28.17 42.72
C LYS A 578 37.22 -27.06 42.66
N PHE A 579 37.47 -26.45 41.50
CA PHE A 579 38.41 -25.32 41.37
C PHE A 579 37.97 -24.06 42.13
N ASN A 580 36.71 -23.98 42.57
CA ASN A 580 36.21 -22.85 43.35
C ASN A 580 36.55 -22.95 44.85
N ASP A 581 37.15 -24.06 45.30
CA ASP A 581 37.59 -24.23 46.69
C ASP A 581 38.94 -23.54 46.93
N ALA A 582 38.94 -22.53 47.80
CA ALA A 582 40.12 -21.72 48.12
C ALA A 582 41.15 -22.47 49.00
N SER A 583 40.89 -23.73 49.38
CA SER A 583 41.77 -24.56 50.21
C SER A 583 42.68 -25.52 49.42
N LEU A 584 42.57 -25.53 48.08
CA LEU A 584 43.34 -26.43 47.22
C LEU A 584 44.84 -26.13 47.21
N THR A 585 45.65 -27.19 47.31
CA THR A 585 47.10 -27.10 47.17
C THR A 585 47.52 -27.04 45.69
N THR A 586 48.72 -26.51 45.42
CA THR A 586 49.26 -26.36 44.06
C THR A 586 49.36 -27.69 43.30
N ASP A 587 49.59 -28.80 44.02
CA ASP A 587 49.68 -30.15 43.42
C ASP A 587 48.29 -30.69 43.05
N GLU A 588 47.28 -30.46 43.89
CA GLU A 588 45.88 -30.85 43.62
C GLU A 588 45.28 -30.04 42.45
N ILE A 589 45.65 -28.77 42.31
CA ILE A 589 45.26 -27.92 41.17
C ILE A 589 45.82 -28.50 39.86
N ASN A 590 47.08 -28.92 39.86
CA ASN A 590 47.71 -29.53 38.68
C ASN A 590 47.08 -30.89 38.34
N GLU A 591 46.73 -31.70 39.34
CA GLU A 591 46.07 -32.98 39.12
C GLU A 591 44.64 -32.81 38.55
N LEU A 592 43.85 -31.90 39.14
CA LEU A 592 42.52 -31.54 38.63
C LEU A 592 42.58 -30.93 37.23
N SER A 593 43.61 -30.13 36.92
CA SER A 593 43.80 -29.54 35.59
C SER A 593 44.10 -30.60 34.53
N ASN A 594 44.94 -31.59 34.87
CA ASN A 594 45.22 -32.73 34.01
C ASN A 594 43.99 -33.63 33.81
N GLN A 595 43.18 -33.83 34.85
CA GLN A 595 41.92 -34.57 34.74
C GLN A 595 40.90 -33.85 33.87
N LEU A 596 40.75 -32.53 34.05
CA LEU A 596 39.87 -31.70 33.24
C LEU A 596 40.29 -31.72 31.75
N LYS A 597 41.60 -31.63 31.49
CA LYS A 597 42.15 -31.72 30.13
C LYS A 597 41.82 -33.08 29.48
N LYS A 598 42.03 -34.19 30.18
CA LYS A 598 41.67 -35.52 29.67
C LYS A 598 40.18 -35.63 29.34
N ILE A 599 39.31 -35.06 30.17
CA ILE A 599 37.86 -35.08 29.94
C ILE A 599 37.51 -34.26 28.69
N LEU A 600 38.07 -33.06 28.54
CA LEU A 600 37.88 -32.23 27.35
C LEU A 600 38.33 -32.94 26.07
N ASP A 601 39.52 -33.54 26.07
CA ASP A 601 40.05 -34.29 24.93
C ASP A 601 39.13 -35.49 24.58
N THR A 602 38.56 -36.17 25.59
CA THR A 602 37.59 -37.26 25.34
C THR A 602 36.22 -36.78 24.86
N ILE A 603 35.77 -35.59 25.24
CA ILE A 603 34.52 -35.01 24.73
C ILE A 603 34.70 -34.68 23.25
N GLU A 604 35.78 -33.98 22.90
CA GLU A 604 36.08 -33.57 21.53
C GLU A 604 36.16 -34.78 20.58
N ALA A 605 36.88 -35.84 20.96
CA ALA A 605 36.96 -37.07 20.18
C ALA A 605 35.61 -37.80 20.02
N LYS A 606 34.68 -37.62 20.97
CA LYS A 606 33.33 -38.21 20.91
C LYS A 606 32.37 -37.37 20.09
N GLU A 607 32.51 -36.05 20.13
CA GLU A 607 31.75 -35.11 19.30
C GLU A 607 32.11 -35.26 17.82
N GLU A 608 33.40 -35.41 17.50
CA GLU A 608 33.85 -35.66 16.11
C GLU A 608 33.24 -36.96 15.57
N ARG A 609 33.25 -38.03 16.37
CA ARG A 609 32.62 -39.31 16.01
C ARG A 609 31.09 -39.23 15.90
N TRP A 610 30.44 -38.43 16.75
CA TRP A 610 29.00 -38.17 16.65
C TRP A 610 28.67 -37.42 15.35
N PHE A 611 29.49 -36.43 14.98
CA PHE A 611 29.33 -35.67 13.75
C PHE A 611 29.47 -36.56 12.50
N GLU A 612 30.46 -37.45 12.46
CA GLU A 612 30.62 -38.45 11.38
C GLU A 612 29.41 -39.38 11.22
N LEU A 613 28.79 -39.79 12.33
CA LEU A 613 27.61 -40.66 12.30
C LEU A 613 26.34 -39.89 11.94
N SER A 614 26.25 -38.61 12.33
CA SER A 614 25.12 -37.74 12.01
C SER A 614 25.12 -37.29 10.55
N SER A 615 26.29 -37.01 9.96
CA SER A 615 26.37 -36.62 8.54
C SER A 615 25.89 -37.73 7.60
N LYS A 616 26.17 -38.99 7.95
CA LYS A 616 25.63 -40.19 7.25
C LYS A 616 24.10 -40.36 7.33
N ILE A 617 23.41 -39.59 8.18
CA ILE A 617 21.94 -39.59 8.26
C ILE A 617 21.34 -38.53 7.31
N GLU A 618 22.10 -37.46 7.03
CA GLU A 618 21.66 -36.36 6.18
C GLU A 618 21.97 -36.57 4.69
N ASP A 619 23.05 -37.31 4.39
CA ASP A 619 23.41 -37.81 3.05
C ASP A 619 22.67 -39.12 2.70
#